data_AF-A0A970GB29-F1
#
_entry.id   AF-A0A970GB29-F1
#
_cell.length_a   1.000
_cell.length_b   1.000
_cell.length_c   1.000
_cell.angle_alpha   90.00
_cell.angle_beta   90.00
_cell.angle_gamma   90.00
#
_symmetry.space_group_name_H-M   'P 1'
#
loop_
_entity.id
_entity.type
_entity.pdbx_description
1 polymer ?
#
loop_
_entity_poly.entity_id
_entity_poly.type
_entity_poly.pdbx_seq_one_letter_code
_entity_poly.pdbx_strand_id
1 'polypeptide(L)'
;MSLDIFLQNVANSITLGSLYALIAIGYTMVYGIIRLINFAHADLLMVAAYIAFYGMLIFTLPWYISFAIAIVLTTLLGVSIERVAYRPLRSAPRISVLISAIGVSFLLQNLGIVAIGARPKAFPRPEELVWNIQIGNISFLSLTILIPVVTIILLVLVTFMVKKTKMGIAMRAVSRDFETSSLMAVNVNKVIAATFAVGSALAAVGGIMWSMQYPQVDPLMGLFPGLKCFIAAVMGGIGSIPGAMIGGFVLGICEVMLVGFMPELSGYRDAFAFIVLILILLFRPGGILGENVVEKV
;
A
#
# COMPACT_ATOMS: atom_id res chain seq x y z
N MET A 1 15.16 -28.17 5.63
CA MET A 1 15.43 -26.75 5.95
C MET A 1 16.17 -26.70 7.28
N SER A 2 17.34 -26.06 7.34
CA SER A 2 18.06 -25.85 8.62
C SER A 2 17.34 -24.80 9.49
N LEU A 3 17.63 -24.80 10.80
CA LEU A 3 17.05 -23.82 11.72
C LEU A 3 17.39 -22.37 11.31
N ASP A 4 18.61 -22.14 10.82
CA ASP A 4 19.07 -20.84 10.36
C ASP A 4 18.24 -20.32 9.18
N ILE A 5 17.98 -21.18 8.17
CA ILE A 5 17.16 -20.84 7.01
C ILE A 5 15.71 -20.59 7.41
N PHE A 6 15.19 -21.38 8.36
CA PHE A 6 13.84 -21.16 8.88
C PHE A 6 13.72 -19.80 9.57
N LEU A 7 14.63 -19.47 10.48
CA LEU A 7 14.66 -18.17 11.16
C LEU A 7 14.84 -17.03 10.16
N GLN A 8 15.65 -17.23 9.12
CA GLN A 8 15.81 -16.25 8.05
C GLN A 8 14.52 -16.01 7.27
N ASN A 9 13.81 -17.09 6.92
CA ASN A 9 12.52 -17.01 6.26
C ASN A 9 11.46 -16.35 7.16
N VAL A 10 11.47 -16.58 8.47
CA VAL A 10 10.54 -15.90 9.40
C VAL A 10 10.76 -14.38 9.39
N ALA A 11 12.02 -13.94 9.45
CA ALA A 11 12.36 -12.52 9.36
C ALA A 11 11.98 -11.92 7.99
N ASN A 12 12.22 -12.64 6.89
CA ASN A 12 11.78 -12.23 5.56
C ASN A 12 10.25 -12.13 5.45
N SER A 13 9.51 -13.08 6.06
CA SER A 13 8.04 -13.05 6.14
C SER A 13 7.53 -11.82 6.86
N ILE A 14 8.13 -11.47 7.99
CA ILE A 14 7.74 -10.29 8.78
C ILE A 14 8.00 -9.03 7.98
N THR A 15 9.14 -8.95 7.29
CA THR A 15 9.51 -7.80 6.46
C THR A 15 8.54 -7.62 5.28
N LEU A 16 8.32 -8.69 4.50
CA LEU A 16 7.43 -8.67 3.34
C LEU A 16 5.98 -8.43 3.76
N GLY A 17 5.53 -9.10 4.83
CA GLY A 17 4.20 -8.91 5.40
C GLY A 17 3.97 -7.49 5.90
N SER A 18 5.01 -6.84 6.45
CA SER A 18 4.95 -5.43 6.87
C SER A 18 4.86 -4.46 5.68
N LEU A 19 5.53 -4.74 4.56
CA LEU A 19 5.36 -3.98 3.32
C LEU A 19 3.94 -4.12 2.77
N TYR A 20 3.44 -5.35 2.68
CA TYR A 20 2.06 -5.62 2.24
C TYR A 20 1.05 -4.94 3.16
N ALA A 21 1.22 -5.04 4.48
CA ALA A 21 0.36 -4.38 5.46
C ALA A 21 0.36 -2.85 5.29
N LEU A 22 1.53 -2.23 5.14
CA LEU A 22 1.67 -0.78 5.00
C LEU A 22 0.88 -0.25 3.79
N ILE A 23 1.04 -0.90 2.64
CA ILE A 23 0.37 -0.49 1.40
C ILE A 23 -1.11 -0.88 1.45
N ALA A 24 -1.46 -2.05 1.99
CA ALA A 24 -2.84 -2.49 2.16
C ALA A 24 -3.67 -1.56 3.07
N ILE A 25 -3.05 -0.96 4.10
CA ILE A 25 -3.69 0.08 4.93
C ILE A 25 -4.07 1.29 4.08
N GLY A 26 -3.19 1.71 3.16
CA GLY A 26 -3.47 2.80 2.20
C GLY A 26 -4.66 2.50 1.30
N TYR A 27 -4.70 1.31 0.70
CA TYR A 27 -5.85 0.81 -0.08
C TYR A 27 -7.15 0.82 0.74
N THR A 28 -7.06 0.31 1.96
CA THR A 28 -8.19 0.17 2.88
C THR A 28 -8.74 1.51 3.32
N MET A 29 -7.90 2.52 3.52
CA MET A 29 -8.34 3.87 3.88
C MET A 29 -9.19 4.50 2.77
N VAL A 30 -8.74 4.44 1.52
CA VAL A 30 -9.46 5.03 0.39
C VAL A 30 -10.74 4.25 0.11
N TYR A 31 -10.65 2.91 0.07
CA TYR A 31 -11.82 2.06 -0.14
C TYR A 31 -12.83 2.18 1.00
N GLY A 32 -12.37 2.26 2.25
CA GLY A 32 -13.26 2.32 3.42
C GLY A 32 -14.23 3.48 3.38
N ILE A 33 -13.90 4.57 2.68
CA ILE A 33 -14.79 5.71 2.50
C ILE A 33 -15.57 5.60 1.20
N ILE A 34 -14.90 5.41 0.06
CA ILE A 34 -15.52 5.55 -1.27
C ILE A 34 -16.18 4.24 -1.72
N ARG A 35 -15.82 3.11 -1.10
CA ARG A 35 -16.19 1.74 -1.49
C ARG A 35 -15.87 1.42 -2.95
N LEU A 36 -14.79 2.03 -3.45
CA LEU A 36 -14.28 1.85 -4.80
C LEU A 36 -12.78 1.59 -4.74
N ILE A 37 -12.31 0.69 -5.61
CA ILE A 37 -10.91 0.28 -5.67
C ILE A 37 -10.12 1.36 -6.42
N ASN A 38 -9.08 1.87 -5.77
CA ASN A 38 -8.16 2.82 -6.38
C ASN A 38 -6.92 2.09 -6.93
N PHE A 39 -6.96 1.68 -8.20
CA PHE A 39 -5.81 1.05 -8.86
C PHE A 39 -4.60 1.98 -8.96
N ALA A 40 -4.81 3.29 -9.13
CA ALA A 40 -3.74 4.29 -9.20
C ALA A 40 -2.91 4.41 -7.90
N HIS A 41 -3.39 3.88 -6.77
CA HIS A 41 -2.64 3.86 -5.51
C HIS A 41 -1.29 3.14 -5.65
N ALA A 42 -1.25 2.04 -6.40
CA ALA A 42 -0.04 1.32 -6.73
C ALA A 42 0.95 2.16 -7.56
N ASP A 43 0.46 3.03 -8.42
CA ASP A 43 1.32 3.86 -9.26
C ASP A 43 1.85 5.07 -8.48
N LEU A 44 1.17 5.49 -7.41
CA LEU A 44 1.71 6.49 -6.48
C LEU A 44 2.94 5.97 -5.73
N LEU A 45 3.00 4.66 -5.45
CA LEU A 45 4.20 3.99 -4.95
C LEU A 45 5.36 4.18 -5.94
N MET A 46 5.10 3.94 -7.23
CA MET A 46 6.07 4.15 -8.31
C MET A 46 6.56 5.60 -8.36
N VAL A 47 5.64 6.56 -8.36
CA VAL A 47 5.98 7.99 -8.40
C VAL A 47 6.85 8.39 -7.22
N ALA A 48 6.50 7.96 -6.00
CA ALA A 48 7.27 8.30 -4.81
C ALA A 48 8.72 7.78 -4.86
N ALA A 49 8.92 6.55 -5.32
CA ALA A 49 10.26 6.00 -5.47
C ALA A 49 11.08 6.76 -6.51
N TYR A 50 10.49 7.19 -7.63
CA TYR A 50 11.19 8.01 -8.60
C TYR A 50 11.54 9.40 -8.09
N ILE A 51 10.64 10.04 -7.34
CA ILE A 51 10.92 11.34 -6.73
C ILE A 51 12.08 11.21 -5.73
N ALA A 52 12.06 10.17 -4.88
CA ALA A 52 13.15 9.89 -3.95
C ALA A 52 14.47 9.57 -4.68
N PHE A 53 14.42 8.75 -5.73
CA PHE A 53 15.56 8.39 -6.57
C PHE A 53 16.22 9.63 -7.20
N TYR A 54 15.42 10.48 -7.85
CA TYR A 54 15.94 11.69 -8.50
C TYR A 54 16.39 12.75 -7.49
N GLY A 55 15.69 12.89 -6.36
CA GLY A 55 16.10 13.74 -5.26
C GLY A 55 17.52 13.41 -4.78
N MET A 56 17.81 12.13 -4.59
CA MET A 56 19.13 11.69 -4.11
C MET A 56 20.21 11.70 -5.19
N LEU A 57 19.93 11.22 -6.41
CA LEU A 57 20.98 11.04 -7.43
C LEU A 57 21.22 12.25 -8.34
N ILE A 58 20.15 12.95 -8.75
CA ILE A 58 20.29 14.09 -9.68
C ILE A 58 20.44 15.39 -8.88
N PHE A 59 19.55 15.60 -7.92
CA PHE A 59 19.58 16.82 -7.11
C PHE A 59 20.55 16.74 -5.93
N THR A 60 21.17 15.57 -5.69
CA THR A 60 22.16 15.34 -4.62
C THR A 60 21.64 15.74 -3.23
N LEU A 61 20.33 15.69 -3.03
CA LEU A 61 19.71 16.05 -1.77
C LEU A 61 19.95 14.94 -0.74
N PRO A 62 20.15 15.31 0.54
CA PRO A 62 20.17 14.33 1.62
C PRO A 62 18.92 13.44 1.60
N TRP A 63 19.09 12.16 1.96
CA TRP A 63 18.04 11.16 1.83
C TRP A 63 16.75 11.55 2.57
N TYR A 64 16.87 12.17 3.75
CA TYR A 64 15.72 12.57 4.57
C TYR A 64 14.92 13.69 3.92
N ILE A 65 15.58 14.65 3.26
CA ILE A 65 14.92 15.70 2.48
C ILE A 65 14.26 15.09 1.24
N SER A 66 14.97 14.21 0.53
CA SER A 66 14.42 13.52 -0.65
C SER A 66 13.16 12.73 -0.31
N PHE A 67 13.15 12.01 0.82
CA PHE A 67 11.99 11.25 1.26
C PHE A 67 10.82 12.16 1.69
N ALA A 68 11.10 13.26 2.40
CA ALA A 68 10.07 14.22 2.78
C ALA A 68 9.41 14.84 1.53
N ILE A 69 10.21 15.24 0.53
CA ILE A 69 9.73 15.77 -0.75
C ILE A 69 8.90 14.72 -1.49
N ALA A 70 9.37 13.47 -1.55
CA ALA A 70 8.63 12.38 -2.17
C ALA A 70 7.26 12.16 -1.52
N ILE A 71 7.18 12.18 -0.19
CA ILE A 71 5.91 12.05 0.53
C ILE A 71 4.97 13.22 0.20
N VAL A 72 5.47 14.47 0.27
CA VAL A 72 4.65 15.66 0.01
C VAL A 72 4.15 15.69 -1.43
N LEU A 73 5.03 15.51 -2.42
CA LEU A 73 4.66 15.58 -3.83
C LEU A 73 3.72 14.44 -4.24
N THR A 74 3.96 13.22 -3.77
CA THR A 74 3.05 12.09 -4.03
C THR A 74 1.70 12.29 -3.35
N THR A 75 1.66 12.87 -2.15
CA THR A 75 0.41 13.26 -1.48
C THR A 75 -0.37 14.27 -2.32
N LEU A 76 0.30 15.31 -2.81
CA LEU A 76 -0.30 16.33 -3.67
C LEU A 76 -0.81 15.73 -4.99
N LEU A 77 -0.05 14.83 -5.60
CA LEU A 77 -0.47 14.11 -6.80
C LEU A 77 -1.72 13.26 -6.51
N GLY A 78 -1.76 12.55 -5.39
CA GLY A 78 -2.92 11.77 -4.97
C GLY A 78 -4.19 12.59 -4.79
N VAL A 79 -4.08 13.76 -4.15
CA VAL A 79 -5.20 14.72 -4.02
C VAL A 79 -5.59 15.30 -5.38
N SER A 80 -4.62 15.52 -6.28
CA SER A 80 -4.89 16.00 -7.63
C SER A 80 -5.65 14.96 -8.46
N ILE A 81 -5.28 13.68 -8.34
CA ILE A 81 -5.98 12.55 -8.93
C ILE A 81 -7.42 12.46 -8.41
N GLU A 82 -7.62 12.58 -7.09
CA GLU A 82 -8.98 12.65 -6.51
C GLU A 82 -9.80 13.76 -7.17
N ARG A 83 -9.22 14.96 -7.28
CA ARG A 83 -9.93 16.14 -7.75
C ARG A 83 -10.27 16.09 -9.25
N VAL A 84 -9.37 15.55 -10.06
CA VAL A 84 -9.49 15.57 -11.53
C VAL A 84 -10.15 14.31 -12.07
N ALA A 85 -9.83 13.13 -11.53
CA ALA A 85 -10.31 11.86 -12.07
C ALA A 85 -11.54 11.33 -11.31
N TYR A 86 -11.53 11.37 -9.97
CA TYR A 86 -12.58 10.74 -9.17
C TYR A 86 -13.76 11.66 -8.86
N ARG A 87 -13.49 12.90 -8.47
CA ARG A 87 -14.50 13.84 -8.01
C ARG A 87 -15.55 14.19 -9.08
N PRO A 88 -15.20 14.39 -10.37
CA PRO A 88 -16.21 14.67 -11.40
C PRO A 88 -17.14 13.48 -11.67
N LEU A 89 -16.66 12.26 -11.45
CA LEU A 89 -17.39 11.02 -11.72
C LEU A 89 -18.14 10.49 -10.50
N ARG A 90 -18.23 11.25 -9.40
CA ARG A 90 -18.78 10.76 -8.13
C ARG A 90 -20.27 10.39 -8.21
N SER A 91 -21.04 11.11 -9.01
CA SER A 91 -22.46 10.81 -9.26
C SER A 91 -22.67 9.85 -10.44
N ALA A 92 -21.60 9.43 -11.12
CA ALA A 92 -21.67 8.49 -12.23
C ALA A 92 -21.77 7.05 -11.72
N PRO A 93 -22.17 6.08 -12.56
CA PRO A 93 -22.15 4.67 -12.21
C PRO A 93 -20.76 4.23 -11.71
N ARG A 94 -20.73 3.30 -10.74
CA ARG A 94 -19.48 2.82 -10.12
C ARG A 94 -18.43 2.33 -11.12
N ILE A 95 -18.89 1.77 -12.24
CA ILE A 95 -18.04 1.30 -13.34
C ILE A 95 -17.27 2.45 -13.99
N SER A 96 -17.88 3.64 -14.15
CA SER A 96 -17.21 4.81 -14.72
C SER A 96 -16.03 5.26 -13.86
N VAL A 97 -16.17 5.23 -12.54
CA VAL A 97 -15.09 5.57 -11.60
C VAL A 97 -13.97 4.52 -11.65
N LEU A 98 -14.31 3.24 -11.80
CA LEU A 98 -13.34 2.15 -11.98
C LEU A 98 -12.54 2.33 -13.27
N ILE A 99 -13.21 2.64 -14.39
CA ILE A 99 -12.55 2.91 -15.68
C ILE A 99 -11.60 4.10 -15.54
N SER A 100 -12.04 5.16 -14.86
CA SER A 100 -11.18 6.32 -14.59
C SER A 100 -9.95 5.95 -13.75
N ALA A 101 -10.12 5.14 -12.71
CA ALA A 101 -9.02 4.64 -11.88
C ALA A 101 -7.96 3.88 -12.69
N ILE A 102 -8.41 2.99 -13.58
CA ILE A 102 -7.55 2.23 -14.50
C ILE A 102 -6.89 3.18 -15.51
N GLY A 103 -7.64 4.16 -16.01
CA GLY A 103 -7.12 5.18 -16.93
C GLY A 103 -5.99 6.01 -16.30
N VAL A 104 -6.14 6.45 -15.04
CA VAL A 104 -5.07 7.14 -14.31
C VAL A 104 -3.87 6.22 -14.09
N SER A 105 -4.10 4.95 -13.76
CA SER A 105 -3.03 3.96 -13.57
C SER A 105 -2.19 3.81 -14.84
N PHE A 106 -2.83 3.57 -15.99
CA PHE A 106 -2.13 3.50 -17.26
C PHE A 106 -1.46 4.82 -17.65
N LEU A 107 -2.11 5.95 -17.37
CA LEU A 107 -1.51 7.26 -17.64
C LEU A 107 -0.22 7.44 -16.83
N LEU A 108 -0.21 7.13 -15.54
CA LEU A 108 1.00 7.24 -14.71
C LEU A 108 2.10 6.28 -15.15
N GLN A 109 1.76 5.02 -15.46
CA GLN A 109 2.73 4.02 -15.95
C GLN A 109 3.36 4.44 -17.28
N ASN A 110 2.53 4.80 -18.27
CA ASN A 110 3.01 5.17 -19.60
C ASN A 110 3.74 6.51 -19.59
N LEU A 111 3.30 7.48 -18.79
CA LEU A 111 4.06 8.72 -18.57
C LEU A 111 5.42 8.42 -17.94
N GLY A 112 5.48 7.50 -16.97
CA GLY A 112 6.73 7.01 -16.41
C GLY A 112 7.64 6.42 -17.48
N ILE A 113 7.12 5.55 -18.34
CA ILE A 113 7.88 4.95 -19.45
C ILE A 113 8.44 6.03 -20.39
N VAL A 114 7.61 7.00 -20.80
CA VAL A 114 8.01 8.04 -21.76
C VAL A 114 8.97 9.05 -21.13
N ALA A 115 8.71 9.51 -19.90
CA ALA A 115 9.50 10.55 -19.26
C ALA A 115 10.81 10.04 -18.63
N ILE A 116 10.82 8.80 -18.13
CA ILE A 116 11.93 8.23 -17.34
C ILE A 116 12.69 7.15 -18.11
N GLY A 117 11.99 6.43 -18.98
CA GLY A 117 12.48 5.26 -19.72
C GLY A 117 12.02 3.93 -19.10
N ALA A 118 11.91 2.91 -19.96
CA ALA A 118 11.48 1.57 -19.56
C ALA A 118 12.56 0.74 -18.83
N ARG A 119 13.82 1.21 -18.80
CA ARG A 119 14.93 0.48 -18.19
C ARG A 119 14.88 0.62 -16.67
N PRO A 120 14.95 -0.48 -15.91
CA PRO A 120 15.04 -0.41 -14.46
C PRO A 120 16.29 0.36 -14.00
N LYS A 121 16.14 1.14 -12.94
CA LYS A 121 17.21 1.93 -12.31
C LYS A 121 17.48 1.42 -10.90
N ALA A 122 18.76 1.35 -10.51
CA ALA A 122 19.13 0.90 -9.17
C ALA A 122 18.80 1.99 -8.13
N PHE A 123 17.96 1.67 -7.15
CA PHE A 123 17.60 2.64 -6.11
C PHE A 123 18.77 2.88 -5.15
N PRO A 124 19.20 4.14 -4.92
CA PRO A 124 20.26 4.42 -3.96
C PRO A 124 19.77 4.12 -2.55
N ARG A 125 20.59 3.40 -1.77
CA ARG A 125 20.28 3.03 -0.39
C ARG A 125 21.22 3.80 0.55
N PRO A 126 20.70 4.67 1.44
CA PRO A 126 21.52 5.35 2.42
C PRO A 126 22.16 4.33 3.37
N GLU A 127 23.49 4.41 3.56
CA GLU A 127 24.24 3.52 4.45
C GLU A 127 23.75 3.62 5.90
N GLU A 128 23.31 4.81 6.31
CA GLU A 128 22.69 5.09 7.62
C GLU A 128 21.36 4.38 7.86
N LEU A 129 20.72 3.83 6.81
CA LEU A 129 19.45 3.12 6.91
C LEU A 129 19.59 1.64 6.57
N VAL A 130 20.58 1.28 5.75
CA VAL A 130 20.77 -0.07 5.22
C VAL A 130 22.16 -0.57 5.55
N TRP A 131 22.25 -1.36 6.61
CA TRP A 131 23.47 -2.07 6.99
C TRP A 131 23.16 -3.52 7.32
N ASN A 132 24.19 -4.37 7.27
CA ASN A 132 24.05 -5.78 7.62
C ASN A 132 24.17 -5.96 9.13
N ILE A 133 23.23 -6.72 9.69
CA ILE A 133 23.22 -7.18 11.07
C ILE A 133 23.51 -8.68 11.02
N GLN A 134 24.63 -9.12 11.59
CA GLN A 134 25.00 -10.52 11.69
C GLN A 134 24.78 -11.02 13.12
N ILE A 135 23.96 -12.05 13.27
CA ILE A 135 23.73 -12.75 14.54
C ILE A 135 24.08 -14.22 14.29
N GLY A 136 25.29 -14.62 14.71
CA GLY A 136 25.81 -15.97 14.41
C GLY A 136 25.95 -16.19 12.89
N ASN A 137 25.38 -17.28 12.39
CA ASN A 137 25.38 -17.61 10.96
C ASN A 137 24.28 -16.91 10.15
N ILE A 138 23.44 -16.09 10.80
CA ILE A 138 22.30 -15.45 10.16
C ILE A 138 22.62 -13.98 9.90
N SER A 139 22.49 -13.55 8.64
CA SER A 139 22.70 -12.16 8.22
C SER A 139 21.38 -11.55 7.75
N PHE A 140 21.00 -10.44 8.36
CA PHE A 140 19.81 -9.65 7.99
C PHE A 140 20.20 -8.23 7.62
N LEU A 141 19.35 -7.58 6.83
CA LEU A 141 19.43 -6.14 6.62
C LEU A 141 18.74 -5.43 7.79
N SER A 142 19.22 -4.26 8.18
CA SER A 142 18.52 -3.36 9.13
C SER A 142 17.07 -3.09 8.74
N LEU A 143 16.74 -3.17 7.44
CA LEU A 143 15.39 -3.06 6.89
C LEU A 143 14.40 -4.10 7.46
N THR A 144 14.89 -5.28 7.86
CA THR A 144 14.07 -6.32 8.52
C THR A 144 13.46 -5.84 9.83
N ILE A 145 14.07 -4.85 10.49
CA ILE A 145 13.57 -4.23 11.71
C ILE A 145 12.88 -2.90 11.39
N LEU A 146 13.50 -2.08 10.53
CA LEU A 146 13.01 -0.75 10.17
C LEU A 146 11.59 -0.80 9.58
N ILE A 147 11.35 -1.68 8.61
CA ILE A 147 10.06 -1.73 7.89
C ILE A 147 8.91 -2.09 8.84
N PRO A 148 8.98 -3.17 9.64
CA PRO A 148 7.93 -3.46 10.63
C PRO A 148 7.69 -2.32 11.62
N VAL A 149 8.75 -1.68 12.11
CA VAL A 149 8.64 -0.55 13.05
C VAL A 149 7.90 0.62 12.41
N VAL A 150 8.28 1.02 11.19
CA VAL A 150 7.61 2.10 10.44
C VAL A 150 6.16 1.75 10.17
N THR A 151 5.87 0.51 9.75
CA THR A 151 4.50 0.03 9.50
C THR A 151 3.64 0.11 10.77
N ILE A 152 4.16 -0.32 11.92
CA ILE A 152 3.43 -0.25 13.20
C ILE A 152 3.21 1.20 13.62
N ILE A 153 4.21 2.07 13.50
CA ILE A 153 4.06 3.50 13.84
C ILE A 153 2.97 4.14 12.98
N LEU A 154 2.99 3.90 11.67
CA LEU A 154 1.99 4.44 10.75
C LEU A 154 0.59 3.86 10.99
N LEU A 155 0.49 2.57 11.31
CA LEU A 155 -0.77 1.96 11.72
C LEU A 155 -1.35 2.66 12.95
N VAL A 156 -0.53 2.86 14.00
CA VAL A 156 -0.96 3.52 15.23
C VAL A 156 -1.40 4.95 14.93
N LEU A 157 -0.62 5.69 14.14
CA LEU A 157 -0.91 7.07 13.77
C LEU A 157 -2.22 7.18 12.98
N VAL A 158 -2.41 6.36 11.95
CA VAL A 158 -3.62 6.36 11.13
C VAL A 158 -4.83 5.91 11.95
N THR A 159 -4.67 4.87 12.78
CA THR A 159 -5.75 4.39 13.66
C THR A 159 -6.14 5.46 14.68
N PHE A 160 -5.17 6.14 15.27
CA PHE A 160 -5.41 7.27 16.17
C PHE A 160 -6.12 8.42 15.43
N MET A 161 -5.62 8.79 14.24
CA MET A 161 -6.22 9.83 13.41
C MET A 161 -7.69 9.51 13.12
N VAL A 162 -7.98 8.29 12.68
CA VAL A 162 -9.35 7.88 12.39
C VAL A 162 -10.17 7.86 13.68
N LYS A 163 -9.76 7.18 14.75
CA LYS A 163 -10.60 6.97 15.94
C LYS A 163 -10.76 8.21 16.82
N LYS A 164 -9.75 9.08 16.92
CA LYS A 164 -9.66 10.13 17.94
C LYS A 164 -9.74 11.56 17.42
N THR A 165 -9.69 11.80 16.10
CA THR A 165 -9.74 13.18 15.56
C THR A 165 -11.10 13.54 14.97
N LYS A 166 -11.39 14.85 14.85
CA LYS A 166 -12.59 15.37 14.18
C LYS A 166 -12.67 14.94 12.72
N MET A 167 -11.54 14.95 12.00
CA MET A 167 -11.46 14.46 10.63
C MET A 167 -11.81 12.97 10.57
N GLY A 168 -11.30 12.18 11.50
CA GLY A 168 -11.60 10.75 11.58
C GLY A 168 -13.05 10.41 11.91
N ILE A 169 -13.72 11.22 12.74
CA ILE A 169 -15.18 11.14 12.95
C ILE A 169 -15.92 11.39 11.64
N ALA A 170 -15.54 12.44 10.91
CA ALA A 170 -16.11 12.76 9.61
C ALA A 170 -15.86 11.65 8.57
N MET A 171 -14.66 11.04 8.54
CA MET A 171 -14.34 9.90 7.69
C MET A 171 -15.28 8.72 7.94
N ARG A 172 -15.52 8.37 9.21
CA ARG A 172 -16.46 7.28 9.56
C ARG A 172 -17.90 7.60 9.23
N ALA A 173 -18.35 8.84 9.47
CA ALA A 173 -19.71 9.26 9.10
C ALA A 173 -19.93 9.15 7.59
N VAL A 174 -18.99 9.68 6.80
CA VAL A 174 -19.03 9.67 5.34
C VAL A 174 -18.98 8.26 4.77
N SER A 175 -18.21 7.33 5.37
CA SER A 175 -18.19 5.92 4.95
C SER A 175 -19.50 5.18 5.15
N ARG A 176 -20.37 5.69 6.03
CA ARG A 176 -21.68 5.08 6.30
C ARG A 176 -22.73 5.58 5.32
N ASP A 177 -22.83 6.90 5.18
CA ASP A 177 -23.78 7.56 4.30
C ASP A 177 -23.27 8.96 3.89
N PHE A 178 -23.07 9.14 2.58
CA PHE A 178 -22.62 10.40 1.99
C PHE A 178 -23.68 11.51 2.07
N GLU A 179 -24.94 11.18 1.78
CA GLU A 179 -26.04 12.13 1.71
C GLU A 179 -26.36 12.65 3.11
N THR A 180 -26.57 11.74 4.06
CA THR A 180 -26.84 12.11 5.45
C THR A 180 -25.68 12.91 6.05
N SER A 181 -24.44 12.53 5.78
CA SER A 181 -23.27 13.30 6.26
C SER A 181 -23.23 14.72 5.69
N SER A 182 -23.61 14.90 4.43
CA SER A 182 -23.65 16.21 3.78
C SER A 182 -24.70 17.14 4.40
N LEU A 183 -25.83 16.59 4.86
CA LEU A 183 -26.87 17.32 5.59
C LEU A 183 -26.43 17.71 7.01
N MET A 184 -25.49 16.97 7.60
CA MET A 184 -24.92 17.26 8.94
C MET A 184 -23.74 18.25 8.89
N ALA A 185 -23.70 19.15 7.89
CA ALA A 185 -22.65 20.14 7.66
C ALA A 185 -21.23 19.57 7.48
N VAL A 186 -21.07 18.27 7.21
CA VAL A 186 -19.78 17.67 6.90
C VAL A 186 -19.42 17.93 5.46
N ASN A 187 -18.28 18.57 5.22
CA ASN A 187 -17.77 18.75 3.85
C ASN A 187 -17.19 17.43 3.32
N VAL A 188 -18.03 16.62 2.68
CA VAL A 188 -17.69 15.31 2.10
C VAL A 188 -16.48 15.39 1.17
N ASN A 189 -16.39 16.43 0.33
CA ASN A 189 -15.28 16.62 -0.59
C ASN A 189 -13.94 16.77 0.16
N LYS A 190 -13.93 17.54 1.24
CA LYS A 190 -12.73 17.74 2.07
C LYS A 190 -12.31 16.46 2.78
N VAL A 191 -13.28 15.67 3.26
CA VAL A 191 -13.03 14.37 3.91
C VAL A 191 -12.40 13.38 2.92
N ILE A 192 -12.97 13.25 1.73
CA ILE A 192 -12.44 12.35 0.69
C ILE A 192 -11.05 12.78 0.24
N ALA A 193 -10.84 14.08 -0.02
CA ALA A 193 -9.52 14.60 -0.38
C ALA A 193 -8.47 14.35 0.73
N ALA A 194 -8.85 14.52 2.01
CA ALA A 194 -7.96 14.20 3.13
C ALA A 194 -7.63 12.71 3.21
N THR A 195 -8.58 11.84 2.88
CA THR A 195 -8.34 10.38 2.83
C THR A 195 -7.42 9.99 1.68
N PHE A 196 -7.58 10.58 0.51
CA PHE A 196 -6.62 10.43 -0.58
C PHE A 196 -5.25 10.94 -0.18
N ALA A 197 -5.15 12.09 0.50
CA ALA A 197 -3.87 12.60 0.99
C ALA A 197 -3.18 11.57 1.92
N VAL A 198 -3.88 11.06 2.92
CA VAL A 198 -3.32 10.07 3.85
C VAL A 198 -2.98 8.76 3.14
N GLY A 199 -3.86 8.26 2.27
CA GLY A 199 -3.60 7.06 1.47
C GLY A 199 -2.36 7.22 0.60
N SER A 200 -2.24 8.33 -0.13
CA SER A 200 -1.11 8.61 -1.01
C SER A 200 0.19 8.84 -0.24
N ALA A 201 0.13 9.42 0.96
CA ALA A 201 1.30 9.51 1.85
C ALA A 201 1.78 8.11 2.28
N LEU A 202 0.86 7.21 2.63
CA LEU A 202 1.18 5.81 2.96
C LEU A 202 1.75 5.06 1.75
N ALA A 203 1.20 5.27 0.55
CA ALA A 203 1.75 4.72 -0.69
C ALA A 203 3.18 5.23 -0.93
N ALA A 204 3.44 6.50 -0.63
CA ALA A 204 4.75 7.09 -0.79
C ALA A 204 5.79 6.46 0.15
N VAL A 205 5.46 6.33 1.44
CA VAL A 205 6.33 5.64 2.40
C VAL A 205 6.50 4.17 2.01
N GLY A 206 5.41 3.50 1.63
CA GLY A 206 5.43 2.13 1.14
C GLY A 206 6.35 1.95 -0.08
N GLY A 207 6.36 2.91 -1.00
CA GLY A 207 7.21 2.86 -2.18
C GLY A 207 8.67 3.08 -1.90
N ILE A 208 8.99 4.03 -1.03
CA ILE A 208 10.37 4.23 -0.58
C ILE A 208 10.87 2.97 0.14
N MET A 209 10.09 2.42 1.08
CA MET A 209 10.46 1.19 1.79
C MET A 209 10.58 -0.02 0.86
N TRP A 210 9.68 -0.15 -0.12
CA TRP A 210 9.73 -1.19 -1.14
C TRP A 210 11.01 -1.10 -1.97
N SER A 211 11.33 0.10 -2.48
CA SER A 211 12.55 0.33 -3.27
C SER A 211 13.83 0.23 -2.44
N MET A 212 13.78 0.40 -1.12
CA MET A 212 14.93 0.10 -0.26
C MET A 212 15.15 -1.40 -0.07
N GLN A 213 14.06 -2.16 0.11
CA GLN A 213 14.11 -3.62 0.25
C GLN A 213 14.50 -4.32 -1.05
N TYR A 214 13.94 -3.85 -2.16
CA TYR A 214 14.20 -4.31 -3.52
C TYR A 214 14.80 -3.12 -4.31
N PRO A 215 16.14 -2.98 -4.38
CA PRO A 215 16.84 -1.79 -4.87
C PRO A 215 16.77 -1.58 -6.39
N GLN A 216 15.57 -1.62 -6.93
CA GLN A 216 15.24 -1.45 -8.33
C GLN A 216 13.95 -0.64 -8.45
N VAL A 217 13.97 0.37 -9.30
CA VAL A 217 12.81 1.18 -9.66
C VAL A 217 12.58 1.06 -11.16
N ASP A 218 11.38 0.68 -11.55
CA ASP A 218 10.93 0.68 -12.93
C ASP A 218 9.49 1.23 -13.03
N PRO A 219 9.04 1.70 -14.20
CA PRO A 219 7.72 2.33 -14.33
C PRO A 219 6.52 1.40 -14.10
N LEU A 220 6.73 0.08 -14.05
CA LEU A 220 5.66 -0.91 -13.85
C LEU A 220 5.72 -1.54 -12.46
N MET A 221 6.67 -1.13 -11.61
CA MET A 221 6.92 -1.76 -10.32
C MET A 221 5.73 -1.68 -9.35
N GLY A 222 4.78 -0.77 -9.57
CA GLY A 222 3.58 -0.66 -8.75
C GLY A 222 2.60 -1.82 -8.96
N LEU A 223 2.56 -2.44 -10.14
CA LEU A 223 1.48 -3.33 -10.57
C LEU A 223 1.37 -4.61 -9.72
N PHE A 224 2.45 -5.39 -9.63
CA PHE A 224 2.44 -6.64 -8.86
C PHE A 224 2.33 -6.40 -7.34
N PRO A 225 3.12 -5.49 -6.71
CA PRO A 225 2.95 -5.18 -5.30
C PRO A 225 1.56 -4.63 -5.01
N GLY A 226 1.03 -3.76 -5.86
CA GLY A 226 -0.31 -3.20 -5.75
C GLY A 226 -1.40 -4.28 -5.72
N LEU A 227 -1.32 -5.23 -6.64
CA LEU A 227 -2.24 -6.36 -6.71
C LEU A 227 -2.16 -7.25 -5.47
N LYS A 228 -0.96 -7.54 -4.97
CA LYS A 228 -0.75 -8.32 -3.74
C LYS A 228 -1.24 -7.60 -2.49
N CYS A 229 -1.01 -6.29 -2.40
CA CYS A 229 -1.50 -5.48 -1.29
C CYS A 229 -3.03 -5.33 -1.33
N PHE A 230 -3.62 -5.29 -2.52
CA PHE A 230 -5.07 -5.38 -2.69
C PHE A 230 -5.60 -6.73 -2.21
N ILE A 231 -4.97 -7.85 -2.61
CA ILE A 231 -5.30 -9.19 -2.10
C ILE A 231 -5.23 -9.21 -0.57
N ALA A 232 -4.16 -8.68 0.02
CA ALA A 232 -3.99 -8.57 1.47
C ALA A 232 -5.09 -7.72 2.13
N ALA A 233 -5.46 -6.58 1.53
CA ALA A 233 -6.53 -5.72 2.03
C ALA A 233 -7.90 -6.41 2.01
N VAL A 234 -8.22 -7.11 0.91
CA VAL A 234 -9.47 -7.86 0.76
C VAL A 234 -9.52 -9.06 1.72
N MET A 235 -8.44 -9.83 1.78
CA MET A 235 -8.28 -10.94 2.71
C MET A 235 -8.45 -10.50 4.16
N GLY A 236 -7.86 -9.36 4.52
CA GLY A 236 -7.98 -8.75 5.84
C GLY A 236 -9.39 -8.24 6.19
N GLY A 237 -10.22 -7.99 5.17
CA GLY A 237 -11.49 -7.28 5.28
C GLY A 237 -11.32 -5.82 4.87
N ILE A 238 -11.61 -5.54 3.60
CA ILE A 238 -11.39 -4.22 3.01
C ILE A 238 -12.24 -3.15 3.72
N GLY A 239 -11.62 -2.03 4.08
CA GLY A 239 -12.24 -1.00 4.94
C GLY A 239 -11.89 -1.12 6.43
N SER A 240 -11.34 -2.25 6.89
CA SER A 240 -10.83 -2.43 8.25
C SER A 240 -9.31 -2.26 8.30
N ILE A 241 -8.83 -1.18 8.92
CA ILE A 241 -7.39 -0.88 9.05
C ILE A 241 -6.63 -2.03 9.76
N PRO A 242 -7.08 -2.56 10.91
CA PRO A 242 -6.42 -3.69 11.56
C PRO A 242 -6.52 -4.97 10.73
N GLY A 243 -7.65 -5.16 10.02
CA GLY A 243 -7.85 -6.28 9.11
C GLY A 243 -6.80 -6.31 8.00
N ALA A 244 -6.61 -5.17 7.32
CA ALA A 244 -5.62 -5.02 6.25
C ALA A 244 -4.19 -5.33 6.70
N MET A 245 -3.85 -4.95 7.94
CA MET A 245 -2.55 -5.29 8.54
C MET A 245 -2.39 -6.81 8.67
N ILE A 246 -3.36 -7.49 9.29
CA ILE A 246 -3.31 -8.95 9.47
C ILE A 246 -3.28 -9.65 8.12
N GLY A 247 -4.10 -9.21 7.15
CA GLY A 247 -4.08 -9.75 5.79
C GLY A 247 -2.72 -9.61 5.11
N GLY A 248 -2.03 -8.48 5.30
CA GLY A 248 -0.66 -8.27 4.81
C GLY A 248 0.35 -9.24 5.41
N PHE A 249 0.30 -9.43 6.74
CA PHE A 249 1.17 -10.40 7.42
C PHE A 249 0.88 -11.84 7.00
N VAL A 250 -0.38 -12.24 6.96
CA VAL A 250 -0.78 -13.59 6.53
C VAL A 250 -0.28 -13.86 5.11
N LEU A 251 -0.52 -12.93 4.18
CA LEU A 251 -0.06 -13.07 2.80
C LEU A 251 1.48 -13.16 2.72
N GLY A 252 2.20 -12.28 3.42
CA GLY A 252 3.67 -12.28 3.44
C GLY A 252 4.27 -13.56 4.03
N ILE A 253 3.69 -14.06 5.13
CA ILE A 253 4.10 -15.33 5.75
C ILE A 253 3.84 -16.48 4.80
N CYS A 254 2.65 -16.57 4.22
CA CYS A 254 2.29 -17.60 3.26
C CYS A 254 3.25 -17.61 2.06
N GLU A 255 3.56 -16.45 1.48
CA GLU A 255 4.43 -16.36 0.30
C GLU A 255 5.89 -16.74 0.57
N VAL A 256 6.44 -16.36 1.72
CA VAL A 256 7.84 -16.67 2.06
C VAL A 256 7.97 -18.10 2.56
N MET A 257 7.02 -18.59 3.36
CA MET A 257 7.04 -19.96 3.85
C MET A 257 6.79 -20.97 2.72
N LEU A 258 5.92 -20.67 1.76
CA LEU A 258 5.74 -21.53 0.58
C LEU A 258 7.05 -21.75 -0.15
N VAL A 259 7.78 -20.68 -0.44
CA VAL A 259 9.09 -20.76 -1.12
C VAL A 259 10.13 -21.46 -0.25
N GLY A 260 10.08 -21.27 1.07
CA GLY A 260 10.99 -21.92 2.02
C GLY A 260 10.78 -23.43 2.17
N PHE A 261 9.53 -23.90 2.17
CA PHE A 261 9.18 -25.32 2.30
C PHE A 261 9.15 -26.05 0.96
N MET A 262 8.73 -25.38 -0.10
CA MET A 262 8.55 -25.96 -1.44
C MET A 262 9.24 -25.10 -2.51
N PRO A 263 10.59 -25.15 -2.61
CA PRO A 263 11.35 -24.33 -3.55
C PRO A 263 10.97 -24.57 -5.03
N GLU A 264 10.56 -25.78 -5.37
CA GLU A 264 10.10 -26.18 -6.71
C GLU A 264 8.85 -25.40 -7.16
N LEU A 265 8.03 -24.93 -6.20
CA LEU A 265 6.82 -24.15 -6.46
C LEU A 265 7.05 -22.64 -6.43
N SER A 266 8.30 -22.18 -6.33
CA SER A 266 8.62 -20.75 -6.24
C SER A 266 8.11 -19.92 -7.43
N GLY A 267 8.09 -20.50 -8.63
CA GLY A 267 7.51 -19.86 -9.83
C GLY A 267 6.00 -19.64 -9.75
N TYR A 268 5.30 -20.37 -8.88
CA TYR A 268 3.85 -20.27 -8.68
C TYR A 268 3.46 -19.39 -7.48
N ARG A 269 4.41 -18.65 -6.91
CA ARG A 269 4.19 -17.80 -5.73
C ARG A 269 3.00 -16.85 -5.89
N ASP A 270 2.89 -16.19 -7.05
CA ASP A 270 1.83 -15.23 -7.32
C ASP A 270 0.47 -15.93 -7.46
N ALA A 271 0.42 -17.09 -8.12
CA ALA A 271 -0.80 -17.89 -8.22
C ALA A 271 -1.28 -18.35 -6.84
N PHE A 272 -0.35 -18.70 -5.94
CA PHE A 272 -0.69 -19.09 -4.57
C PHE A 272 -1.35 -17.95 -3.79
N ALA A 273 -0.86 -16.72 -3.92
CA ALA A 273 -1.50 -15.54 -3.31
C ALA A 273 -2.98 -15.40 -3.71
N PHE A 274 -3.30 -15.65 -4.98
CA PHE A 274 -4.68 -15.66 -5.48
C PHE A 274 -5.50 -16.84 -4.97
N ILE A 275 -4.92 -18.04 -4.90
CA ILE A 275 -5.61 -19.22 -4.35
C ILE A 275 -5.98 -18.99 -2.88
N VAL A 276 -5.05 -18.46 -2.07
CA VAL A 276 -5.32 -18.15 -0.66
C VAL A 276 -6.43 -17.10 -0.54
N LEU A 277 -6.46 -16.09 -1.40
CA LEU A 277 -7.56 -15.13 -1.45
C LEU A 277 -8.90 -15.81 -1.73
N ILE A 278 -8.98 -16.64 -2.78
CA ILE A 278 -10.21 -17.33 -3.18
C ILE A 278 -10.72 -18.21 -2.04
N LEU A 279 -9.83 -18.98 -1.40
CA LEU A 279 -10.18 -19.83 -0.27
C LEU A 279 -10.73 -19.00 0.89
N ILE A 280 -10.07 -17.91 1.26
CA ILE A 280 -10.53 -17.06 2.38
C ILE A 280 -11.88 -16.43 2.05
N LEU A 281 -12.10 -15.95 0.83
CA LEU A 281 -13.39 -15.37 0.45
C LEU A 281 -14.52 -16.41 0.36
N LEU A 282 -14.19 -17.66 0.00
CA LEU A 282 -15.16 -18.76 -0.03
C LEU A 282 -15.69 -19.08 1.38
N PHE A 283 -14.80 -19.10 2.39
CA PHE A 283 -15.17 -19.41 3.77
C PHE A 283 -15.56 -18.18 4.61
N ARG A 284 -15.03 -17.00 4.27
CA ARG A 284 -15.28 -15.70 4.92
C ARG A 284 -15.33 -14.58 3.86
N PRO A 285 -16.51 -14.31 3.27
CA PRO A 285 -16.66 -13.28 2.24
C PRO A 285 -16.38 -11.86 2.74
N GLY A 286 -16.48 -11.61 4.06
CA GLY A 286 -16.06 -10.34 4.68
C GLY A 286 -14.55 -10.23 4.95
N GLY A 287 -13.75 -11.25 4.64
CA GLY A 287 -12.35 -11.34 5.06
C GLY A 287 -12.19 -11.70 6.55
N ILE A 288 -10.97 -11.57 7.08
CA ILE A 288 -10.63 -11.98 8.46
C ILE A 288 -11.35 -11.11 9.49
N LEU A 289 -11.39 -9.79 9.27
CA LEU A 289 -11.88 -8.78 10.22
C LEU A 289 -12.88 -7.79 9.60
N GLY A 290 -13.42 -8.06 8.41
CA GLY A 290 -14.43 -7.18 7.81
C GLY A 290 -15.80 -7.37 8.45
N GLU A 291 -16.53 -6.27 8.58
CA GLU A 291 -17.92 -6.29 9.03
C GLU A 291 -18.80 -6.85 7.91
N ASN A 292 -19.63 -7.84 8.22
CA ASN A 292 -20.66 -8.31 7.31
C ASN A 292 -21.67 -7.17 7.13
N VAL A 293 -21.62 -6.49 5.99
CA VAL A 293 -22.69 -5.57 5.59
C VAL A 293 -23.86 -6.45 5.18
N VAL A 294 -24.72 -6.78 6.15
CA VAL A 294 -26.03 -7.36 5.87
C VAL A 294 -26.81 -6.27 5.14
N GLU A 295 -26.94 -6.43 3.82
CA GLU A 295 -27.83 -5.62 3.01
C GLU A 295 -29.25 -5.94 3.49
N LYS A 296 -29.86 -5.01 4.24
CA LYS A 296 -31.27 -5.15 4.60
C LYS A 296 -32.07 -4.88 3.34
N VAL A 297 -32.57 -5.96 2.74
CA VAL A 297 -33.62 -5.95 1.72
C VAL A 297 -34.93 -5.51 2.36
#